data_AF-A0A672LDW2-F1
#
_entry.id   AF-A0A672LDW2-F1
#
_cell.length_a   1.000
_cell.length_b   1.000
_cell.length_c   1.000
_cell.angle_alpha   90.00
_cell.angle_beta   90.00
_cell.angle_gamma   90.00
#
_symmetry.space_group_name_H-M   'P 1'
#
loop_
_entity.id
_entity.type
_entity.pdbx_description
1 polymer ?
#
loop_
_entity_poly.entity_id
_entity_poly.type
_entity_poly.pdbx_seq_one_letter_code
_entity_poly.pdbx_strand_id
1 'polypeptide(L)'
;MGNTSDPVSADRPGAKLQRSDSGAAGEKDLAPDLEDMKTGRQARPTVIRWAGGGKEVCITGSFNNWSSKIPMNKSHNDFVAILDPLLYSFTRSCDPALLPEPNHVMLNHLYALSIKDGVMVLSATHRYKKKYVTSLLYKPI
;
A
#
# COMPACT_ATOMS: atom_id res chain seq x y z
N MET A 1 44.82 62.74 29.49
CA MET A 1 46.24 62.78 29.94
C MET A 1 46.75 61.35 29.91
N GLY A 2 47.91 61.11 29.28
CA GLY A 2 48.57 59.82 29.04
C GLY A 2 48.08 59.11 27.78
N ASN A 3 48.70 59.18 26.58
CA ASN A 3 50.02 58.70 26.11
C ASN A 3 50.29 57.22 26.47
N THR A 4 50.80 56.33 25.60
CA THR A 4 51.88 56.52 24.61
C THR A 4 51.95 55.35 23.59
N SER A 5 52.18 55.70 22.31
CA SER A 5 53.04 55.08 21.26
C SER A 5 52.91 53.61 20.76
N ASP A 6 52.72 53.52 19.43
CA ASP A 6 52.90 52.42 18.45
C ASP A 6 54.38 51.89 18.31
N PRO A 7 54.78 51.12 17.26
CA PRO A 7 54.53 49.71 16.92
C PRO A 7 55.86 48.95 16.52
N VAL A 8 55.75 47.86 15.74
CA VAL A 8 56.74 47.24 14.80
C VAL A 8 57.42 45.89 15.16
N SER A 9 56.94 44.87 14.43
CA SER A 9 57.62 43.79 13.68
C SER A 9 58.83 43.05 14.27
N ALA A 10 58.72 41.72 14.37
CA ALA A 10 59.14 40.80 13.31
C ALA A 10 59.16 39.35 13.83
N ASP A 11 58.39 38.45 13.24
CA ASP A 11 58.89 37.08 13.06
C ASP A 11 58.34 36.41 11.79
N ARG A 12 59.19 35.61 11.16
CA ARG A 12 59.09 35.02 9.82
C ARG A 12 58.11 33.83 9.74
N PRO A 13 57.69 33.42 8.52
CA PRO A 13 56.73 32.34 8.32
C PRO A 13 57.41 30.96 8.26
N GLY A 14 56.74 29.92 8.75
CA GLY A 14 57.20 28.54 8.59
C GLY A 14 56.15 27.49 8.97
N ALA A 15 55.71 26.74 7.96
CA ALA A 15 55.01 25.45 8.01
C ALA A 15 53.50 25.42 8.38
N LYS A 16 52.69 25.31 7.33
CA LYS A 16 51.26 24.96 7.33
C LYS A 16 51.09 23.46 7.62
N LEU A 17 50.47 23.11 8.74
CA LEU A 17 49.91 21.78 8.99
C LEU A 17 48.40 21.93 9.20
N GLN A 18 47.62 21.47 8.23
CA GLN A 18 46.17 21.56 8.23
C GLN A 18 45.60 20.31 8.92
N ARG A 19 45.08 20.46 10.14
CA ARG A 19 44.12 19.54 10.75
C ARG A 19 42.99 20.37 11.33
N SER A 20 41.82 20.28 10.69
CA SER A 20 40.61 21.01 11.05
C SER A 20 39.89 20.34 12.21
N ASP A 21 39.44 21.21 13.10
CA ASP A 21 38.87 20.97 14.41
C ASP A 21 37.45 20.40 14.42
N SER A 22 37.11 19.94 15.61
CA SER A 22 35.86 19.38 16.13
C SER A 22 34.57 20.18 15.88
N GLY A 23 33.44 19.47 15.85
CA GLY A 23 32.10 20.02 16.12
C GLY A 23 31.12 18.91 16.47
N ALA A 24 30.77 18.80 17.75
CA ALA A 24 29.85 17.81 18.30
C ALA A 24 28.37 18.25 18.25
N ALA A 25 27.50 17.26 18.47
CA ALA A 25 26.10 17.31 18.89
C ALA A 25 25.03 17.53 17.78
N GLY A 26 24.33 16.44 17.48
CA GLY A 26 23.14 16.40 16.62
C GLY A 26 22.54 14.99 16.64
N GLU A 27 22.03 14.60 17.81
CA GLU A 27 21.25 13.37 18.01
C GLU A 27 19.99 13.44 17.13
N LYS A 28 19.91 12.58 16.11
CA LYS A 28 18.70 12.31 15.35
C LYS A 28 18.46 10.81 15.38
N ASP A 29 17.66 10.41 16.35
CA ASP A 29 16.85 9.20 16.29
C ASP A 29 16.12 9.15 14.95
N LEU A 30 16.53 8.23 14.08
CA LEU A 30 15.79 7.88 12.87
C LEU A 30 15.31 6.45 13.03
N ALA A 31 14.01 6.36 13.32
CA ALA A 31 13.21 5.16 13.33
C ALA A 31 13.51 4.26 12.12
N PRO A 32 13.36 2.92 12.24
CA PRO A 32 13.35 2.07 11.07
C PRO A 32 12.20 2.50 10.15
N ASP A 33 12.58 2.93 8.97
CA ASP A 33 11.73 3.39 7.88
C ASP A 33 10.65 2.33 7.59
N LEU A 34 9.41 2.65 7.94
CA LEU A 34 8.22 1.81 7.84
C LEU A 34 7.50 2.02 6.49
N GLU A 35 8.28 2.24 5.43
CA GLU A 35 7.78 2.57 4.09
C GLU A 35 8.46 1.70 3.02
N ASP A 36 8.30 0.38 3.07
CA ASP A 36 8.17 -0.40 1.82
C ASP A 36 7.50 -1.77 2.03
N MET A 37 6.23 -1.74 2.43
CA MET A 37 5.32 -2.89 2.29
C MET A 37 4.14 -2.52 1.39
N LYS A 38 4.40 -1.65 0.40
CA LYS A 38 3.61 -1.65 -0.83
C LYS A 38 4.26 -2.72 -1.69
N THR A 39 3.82 -3.97 -1.56
CA THR A 39 4.11 -5.01 -2.55
C THR A 39 3.80 -4.43 -3.93
N GLY A 40 4.85 -4.02 -4.64
CA GLY A 40 4.80 -3.48 -5.98
C GLY A 40 4.37 -4.58 -6.93
N ARG A 41 3.08 -4.92 -6.92
CA ARG A 41 2.49 -5.71 -8.00
C ARG A 41 2.30 -4.79 -9.17
N GLN A 42 3.33 -4.73 -10.01
CA GLN A 42 3.21 -4.22 -11.37
C GLN A 42 2.00 -4.91 -12.02
N ALA A 43 0.99 -4.12 -12.36
CA ALA A 43 -0.11 -4.56 -13.18
C ALA A 43 0.45 -4.93 -14.56
N ARG A 44 0.62 -6.23 -14.82
CA ARG A 44 1.00 -6.75 -16.13
C ARG A 44 -0.24 -7.18 -16.92
N PRO A 45 -0.54 -6.52 -18.05
CA PRO A 45 -1.62 -6.96 -18.93
C PRO A 45 -1.48 -8.45 -19.25
N THR A 46 -2.56 -9.21 -19.07
CA THR A 46 -2.57 -10.64 -19.38
C THR A 46 -3.36 -10.86 -20.66
N VAL A 47 -2.71 -11.45 -21.66
CA VAL A 47 -3.35 -11.80 -22.93
C VAL A 47 -3.89 -13.22 -22.83
N ILE A 48 -5.18 -13.40 -23.10
CA ILE A 48 -5.81 -14.72 -23.17
C ILE A 48 -6.22 -14.99 -24.60
N ARG A 49 -5.85 -16.19 -25.08
CA ARG A 49 -6.07 -16.63 -26.46
C ARG A 49 -6.88 -17.92 -26.49
N TRP A 50 -7.85 -17.97 -27.37
CA TRP A 50 -8.69 -19.12 -27.66
C TRP A 50 -8.49 -19.54 -29.12
N ALA A 51 -7.91 -20.71 -29.35
CA ALA A 51 -7.58 -21.20 -30.70
C ALA A 51 -8.71 -22.00 -31.38
N GLY A 52 -9.89 -22.04 -30.77
CA GLY A 52 -11.06 -22.72 -31.33
C GLY A 52 -11.88 -21.81 -32.24
N GLY A 53 -12.73 -22.43 -33.07
CA GLY A 53 -13.74 -21.71 -33.85
C GLY A 53 -14.90 -21.19 -33.01
N GLY A 54 -15.64 -20.22 -33.56
CA GLY A 54 -16.83 -19.66 -32.94
C GLY A 54 -17.39 -18.48 -33.75
N LYS A 55 -18.69 -18.19 -33.59
CA LYS A 55 -19.28 -16.95 -34.09
C LYS A 55 -19.02 -15.80 -33.13
N GLU A 56 -19.22 -16.07 -31.84
CA GLU A 56 -18.99 -15.17 -30.71
C GLU A 56 -18.32 -15.98 -29.60
N VAL A 57 -17.19 -15.50 -29.11
CA VAL A 57 -16.45 -16.15 -28.02
C VAL A 57 -16.29 -15.12 -26.92
N CYS A 58 -16.65 -15.51 -25.70
CA CYS A 58 -16.55 -14.64 -24.53
C CYS A 58 -15.77 -15.34 -23.42
N ILE A 59 -15.10 -14.56 -22.58
CA ILE A 59 -14.45 -15.04 -21.37
C ILE A 59 -15.22 -14.55 -20.13
N THR A 60 -15.40 -15.48 -19.19
CA THR A 60 -16.01 -15.26 -17.86
C THR A 60 -15.21 -16.06 -16.84
N GLY A 61 -15.07 -15.54 -15.63
CA GLY A 61 -14.38 -16.28 -14.59
C GLY A 61 -14.42 -15.60 -13.23
N SER A 62 -13.67 -16.15 -12.28
CA SER A 62 -13.56 -15.56 -10.94
C SER A 62 -13.04 -14.12 -10.96
N PHE A 63 -12.20 -13.76 -11.94
CA PHE A 63 -11.65 -12.41 -12.11
C PHE A 63 -12.72 -11.33 -12.35
N ASN A 64 -13.95 -11.69 -12.76
CA ASN A 64 -15.06 -10.77 -12.91
C ASN A 64 -16.33 -11.22 -12.16
N ASN A 65 -16.14 -12.00 -11.10
CA ASN A 65 -17.21 -12.54 -10.26
C ASN A 65 -18.35 -13.19 -11.07
N TRP A 66 -18.02 -13.81 -12.22
CA TRP A 66 -18.99 -14.44 -13.13
C TRP A 66 -20.14 -13.54 -13.61
N SER A 67 -20.03 -12.23 -13.40
CA SER A 67 -21.16 -11.29 -13.51
C SER A 67 -21.36 -10.74 -14.92
N SER A 68 -20.29 -10.66 -15.71
CA SER A 68 -20.31 -10.12 -17.06
C SER A 68 -19.55 -11.02 -18.03
N LYS A 69 -20.00 -11.07 -19.29
CA LYS A 69 -19.29 -11.78 -20.37
C LYS A 69 -18.39 -10.78 -21.09
N ILE A 70 -17.08 -11.02 -21.10
CA ILE A 70 -16.14 -10.18 -21.84
C ILE A 70 -16.00 -10.77 -23.26
N PRO A 71 -16.47 -10.10 -24.31
CA PRO A 71 -16.32 -10.59 -25.67
C PRO A 71 -14.85 -10.59 -26.08
N MET A 72 -14.42 -11.67 -26.74
CA MET A 72 -13.08 -11.80 -27.30
C MET A 72 -13.07 -11.29 -28.74
N ASN A 73 -11.99 -10.61 -29.11
CA ASN A 73 -11.81 -10.13 -30.48
C ASN A 73 -11.43 -11.29 -31.40
N LYS A 74 -12.17 -11.44 -32.50
CA LYS A 74 -11.90 -12.46 -33.52
C LYS A 74 -10.70 -12.06 -34.37
N SER A 75 -9.71 -12.93 -34.45
CA SER A 75 -8.61 -12.91 -35.42
C SER A 75 -8.85 -13.99 -36.49
N HIS A 76 -7.86 -14.24 -37.36
CA HIS A 76 -7.97 -15.19 -38.47
C HIS A 76 -8.32 -16.61 -38.00
N ASN A 77 -7.58 -17.13 -37.02
CA ASN A 77 -7.78 -18.48 -36.47
C ASN A 77 -8.06 -18.49 -34.95
N ASP A 78 -7.84 -17.36 -34.27
CA ASP A 78 -7.87 -17.28 -32.81
C ASP A 78 -8.84 -16.18 -32.36
N PHE A 79 -9.29 -16.26 -31.12
CA PHE A 79 -9.95 -15.19 -30.39
C PHE A 79 -9.02 -14.68 -29.28
N VAL A 80 -8.93 -13.37 -29.09
CA VAL A 80 -8.02 -12.76 -28.11
C VAL A 80 -8.74 -11.75 -27.23
N ALA A 81 -8.46 -11.76 -25.93
CA ALA A 81 -8.84 -10.73 -24.99
C ALA A 81 -7.63 -10.28 -24.17
N ILE A 82 -7.54 -8.98 -23.90
CA ILE A 82 -6.55 -8.40 -22.99
C ILE A 82 -7.28 -8.09 -21.70
N LEU A 83 -6.85 -8.72 -20.61
CA LEU A 83 -7.40 -8.45 -19.29
C LEU A 83 -6.49 -7.47 -18.57
N ASP A 84 -7.04 -6.32 -18.21
CA ASP A 84 -6.37 -5.32 -17.41
C ASP A 84 -6.32 -5.76 -15.94
N PRO A 85 -5.13 -5.74 -15.30
CA PRO A 85 -5.01 -6.10 -13.89
C PRO A 85 -5.68 -5.11 -12.94
N LEU A 86 -6.12 -3.95 -13.44
CA LEU A 86 -6.82 -2.96 -12.64
C LEU A 86 -8.33 -3.25 -12.51
N LEU A 87 -8.89 -4.11 -13.38
CA LEU A 87 -10.19 -4.75 -13.15
C LEU A 87 -10.09 -5.92 -12.15
N TYR A 88 -8.89 -6.48 -11.99
CA TYR A 88 -8.59 -7.59 -11.08
C TYR A 88 -8.41 -7.12 -9.63
N SER A 89 -7.98 -5.87 -9.36
CA SER A 89 -7.73 -5.39 -7.98
C SER A 89 -9.00 -5.25 -7.13
N PHE A 90 -10.16 -5.02 -7.75
CA PHE A 90 -11.45 -5.00 -7.04
C PHE A 90 -11.95 -6.41 -6.69
N THR A 91 -11.49 -7.43 -7.41
CA THR A 91 -11.97 -8.82 -7.30
C THR A 91 -10.87 -9.81 -6.94
N ARG A 92 -9.72 -9.35 -6.41
CA ARG A 92 -8.71 -10.27 -5.84
C ARG A 92 -9.26 -10.91 -4.58
N SER A 93 -9.98 -12.00 -4.80
CA SER A 93 -10.00 -13.15 -3.92
C SER A 93 -8.58 -13.40 -3.40
N CYS A 94 -8.35 -13.13 -2.13
CA CYS A 94 -7.19 -13.57 -1.36
C CYS A 94 -7.73 -13.76 0.07
N ASP A 95 -8.08 -14.99 0.44
CA ASP A 95 -8.62 -15.38 1.76
C ASP A 95 -10.00 -14.78 2.14
N PRO A 96 -11.03 -15.60 2.45
CA PRO A 96 -12.34 -15.11 2.91
C PRO A 96 -12.27 -14.23 4.17
N ALA A 97 -11.17 -14.25 4.92
CA ALA A 97 -10.97 -13.39 6.08
C ALA A 97 -10.50 -11.96 5.73
N LEU A 98 -10.05 -11.70 4.49
CA LEU A 98 -9.60 -10.36 4.10
C LEU A 98 -10.75 -9.49 3.65
N LEU A 99 -10.82 -8.29 4.24
CA LEU A 99 -11.83 -7.28 3.97
C LEU A 99 -11.17 -6.06 3.30
N PRO A 100 -11.92 -5.30 2.47
CA PRO A 100 -11.44 -4.06 1.89
C PRO A 100 -11.13 -3.01 2.97
N GLU A 101 -10.29 -2.03 2.64
CA GLU A 101 -9.96 -0.95 3.58
C GLU A 101 -11.22 -0.13 3.90
N PRO A 102 -11.62 -0.05 5.19
CA PRO A 102 -12.82 0.66 5.60
C PRO A 102 -12.60 2.18 5.56
N ASN A 103 -13.69 2.93 5.36
CA ASN A 103 -13.64 4.38 5.54
C ASN A 103 -13.39 4.71 7.03
N HIS A 104 -12.51 5.67 7.32
CA HIS A 104 -12.18 6.05 8.71
C HIS A 104 -13.40 6.47 9.55
N VAL A 105 -14.45 7.00 8.92
CA VAL A 105 -15.69 7.42 9.62
C VAL A 105 -16.50 6.24 10.13
N MET A 106 -16.46 5.07 9.49
CA MET A 106 -17.26 3.90 9.93
C MET A 106 -16.59 3.07 11.04
N LEU A 107 -15.37 3.42 11.45
CA LEU A 107 -14.65 2.70 12.50
C LEU A 107 -15.33 2.90 13.86
N ASN A 108 -15.31 1.85 14.69
CA ASN A 108 -15.93 1.81 16.01
C ASN A 108 -17.46 1.99 16.03
N HIS A 109 -18.11 2.02 14.86
CA HIS A 109 -19.56 1.91 14.77
C HIS A 109 -19.99 0.46 14.93
N LEU A 110 -21.02 0.24 15.75
CA LEU A 110 -21.60 -1.07 15.99
C LEU A 110 -22.57 -1.43 14.86
N TYR A 111 -22.34 -2.58 14.25
CA TYR A 111 -23.24 -3.23 13.32
C TYR A 111 -23.90 -4.42 14.01
N ALA A 112 -25.16 -4.69 13.69
CA ALA A 112 -25.90 -5.82 14.24
C ALA A 112 -26.67 -6.50 13.11
N LEU A 113 -26.70 -7.84 13.13
CA LEU A 113 -27.64 -8.60 12.32
C LEU A 113 -28.92 -8.82 13.12
N SER A 114 -30.05 -8.98 12.43
CA SER A 114 -31.30 -9.39 13.05
C SER A 114 -31.11 -10.67 13.84
N ILE A 115 -31.62 -10.69 15.06
CA ILE A 115 -31.56 -11.87 15.93
C ILE A 115 -32.27 -13.02 15.22
N LYS A 116 -31.58 -14.16 15.14
CA LYS A 116 -32.10 -15.37 14.50
C LYS A 116 -31.73 -16.58 15.35
N ASP A 117 -32.66 -17.52 15.50
CA ASP A 117 -32.44 -18.79 16.20
C ASP A 117 -31.93 -18.63 17.64
N GLY A 118 -32.36 -17.57 18.34
CA GLY A 118 -31.92 -17.26 19.72
C GLY A 118 -30.49 -16.75 19.84
N VAL A 119 -29.87 -16.33 18.72
CA VAL A 119 -28.50 -15.80 18.70
C VAL A 119 -28.50 -14.37 18.18
N MET A 120 -27.82 -13.48 18.91
CA MET A 120 -27.49 -12.12 18.48
C MET A 120 -26.08 -12.11 17.87
N VAL A 121 -25.93 -11.44 16.73
CA VAL A 121 -24.63 -11.22 16.08
C VAL A 121 -24.33 -9.73 16.06
N LEU A 122 -23.22 -9.36 16.70
CA LEU A 122 -22.71 -7.99 16.74
C LEU A 122 -21.38 -7.93 15.99
N SER A 123 -21.12 -6.83 15.29
CA SER A 123 -19.82 -6.60 14.66
C SER A 123 -19.36 -5.16 14.76
N ALA A 124 -18.05 -4.96 14.77
CA ALA A 124 -17.44 -3.64 14.76
C ALA A 124 -16.04 -3.73 14.16
N THR A 125 -15.67 -2.69 13.40
CA THR A 125 -14.34 -2.58 12.79
C THR A 125 -13.46 -1.64 13.61
N HIS A 126 -12.33 -2.16 14.08
CA HIS A 126 -11.36 -1.42 14.87
C HIS A 126 -10.05 -1.26 14.11
N ARG A 127 -9.36 -0.14 14.33
CA ARG A 127 -8.02 0.11 13.76
C ARG A 127 -6.96 -0.18 14.81
N TYR A 128 -6.05 -1.10 14.49
CA TYR A 128 -4.84 -1.37 15.25
C TYR A 128 -3.61 -0.93 14.44
N LYS A 129 -2.96 0.15 14.86
CA LYS A 129 -1.86 0.79 14.09
C LYS A 129 -2.29 1.09 12.65
N LYS A 130 -1.58 0.55 11.64
CA LYS A 130 -1.88 0.65 10.20
C LYS A 130 -2.73 -0.53 9.69
N LYS A 131 -3.44 -1.27 10.57
CA LYS A 131 -4.27 -2.42 10.21
C LYS A 131 -5.69 -2.25 10.73
N TYR A 132 -6.64 -2.89 10.06
CA TYR A 132 -8.06 -2.90 10.43
C TYR A 132 -8.50 -4.32 10.72
N VAL A 133 -9.33 -4.49 11.74
CA VAL A 133 -9.87 -5.79 12.16
C VAL A 133 -11.37 -5.63 12.36
N THR A 134 -12.16 -6.45 11.67
CA THR A 134 -13.61 -6.54 11.88
C THR A 134 -13.91 -7.76 12.73
N SER A 135 -14.37 -7.53 13.95
CA SER A 135 -14.70 -8.60 14.89
C SER A 135 -16.19 -8.91 14.80
N LEU A 136 -16.55 -10.21 14.79
CA LEU A 136 -17.93 -10.69 14.90
C LEU A 136 -18.09 -11.44 16.24
N LEU A 137 -19.06 -11.03 17.04
CA LEU A 137 -19.40 -11.67 18.31
C LEU A 137 -20.77 -12.33 18.19
N TYR A 138 -20.80 -13.64 18.45
CA TYR A 138 -22.03 -14.42 18.54
C TYR A 138 -22.37 -14.61 20.01
N LYS A 139 -23.54 -14.13 20.43
CA LYS A 139 -24.01 -14.22 21.81
C LYS A 139 -25.44 -14.75 21.85
N PRO A 140 -25.71 -15.86 22.55
CA PRO A 140 -27.07 -16.32 22.81
C PRO A 140 -27.87 -15.27 23.61
N ILE A 141 -29.17 -15.15 23.30
CA ILE A 141 -30.11 -14.29 24.02
C ILE A 141 -30.97 -15.06 25.02
#